data_AF-A0A9E6SNG0-F1
#
_entry.id   AF-A0A9E6SNG0-F1
#
_cell.length_a   1.000
_cell.length_b   1.000
_cell.length_c   1.000
_cell.angle_alpha   90.00
_cell.angle_beta   90.00
_cell.angle_gamma   90.00
#
_symmetry.space_group_name_H-M   'P 1'
#
loop_
_entity.id
_entity.type
_entity.pdbx_description
1 polymer ?
#
loop_
_entity_poly.entity_id
_entity_poly.type
_entity_poly.pdbx_seq_one_letter_code
_entity_poly.pdbx_strand_id
1 'polypeptide(L)'
;MVFLDTASQDPIIRDQLCYSNIGVPVLAIAKIRIAAMGDMLAHDSVVSQAKTASGYDFTPYFSRIRPLYTQADVVFCNTETLSSGTAFGISGYPSFNAPTEFADGLTKGAGCNVINLATNHIADKGQLAINATLDNWQSQNVLAYSGANRSSAEQNTVRYFTKMVLR
;
A
#
# COMPACT_ATOMS: atom_id res chain seq x y z
N MET A 1 5.72 9.04 -1.55
CA MET A 1 7.15 8.70 -1.66
C MET A 1 7.49 7.72 -0.55
N VAL A 2 7.79 6.46 -0.87
CA VAL A 2 8.23 5.47 0.12
C VAL A 2 9.73 5.68 0.31
N PHE A 3 10.13 6.16 1.48
CA PHE A 3 11.55 6.20 1.85
C PHE A 3 11.92 4.85 2.46
N LEU A 4 12.89 4.18 1.85
CA LEU A 4 13.56 3.04 2.46
C LEU A 4 14.80 3.61 3.13
N ASP A 5 14.77 3.73 4.45
CA ASP A 5 15.98 4.03 5.22
C ASP A 5 16.78 2.73 5.34
N THR A 6 17.79 2.58 4.47
CA THR A 6 18.82 1.56 4.64
C THR A 6 20.03 2.22 5.26
N ALA A 7 20.05 2.30 6.59
CA ALA A 7 21.17 2.73 7.42
C ALA A 7 21.62 4.19 7.23
N SER A 8 21.51 4.96 8.30
CA SER A 8 22.12 6.28 8.44
C SER A 8 23.60 6.24 8.02
N GLN A 9 23.92 6.99 6.97
CA GLN A 9 25.28 7.21 6.48
C GLN A 9 25.98 8.23 7.37
N ASP A 10 26.56 7.79 8.48
CA ASP A 10 27.45 8.62 9.29
C ASP A 10 28.91 8.43 8.80
N PRO A 11 29.62 9.48 8.30
CA PRO A 11 30.90 9.32 7.61
C PRO A 11 32.10 9.02 8.55
N ILE A 12 31.90 8.99 9.86
CA ILE A 12 33.00 8.95 10.85
C ILE A 12 33.59 7.53 11.02
N ILE A 13 32.93 6.47 10.53
CA ILE A 13 33.40 5.10 10.68
C ILE A 13 33.89 4.56 9.32
N ARG A 14 35.01 5.08 8.80
CA ARG A 14 35.65 4.46 7.62
C ARG A 14 37.14 4.15 7.72
N ASP A 15 37.86 4.63 8.73
CA ASP A 15 39.33 4.46 8.79
C ASP A 15 39.85 3.72 10.02
N GLN A 16 39.23 2.59 10.39
CA GLN A 16 39.86 1.66 11.33
C GLN A 16 39.49 0.20 11.04
N LEU A 17 39.82 -0.26 9.83
CA LEU A 17 39.97 -1.69 9.55
C LEU A 17 41.40 -2.12 9.89
N CYS A 18 41.71 -2.17 11.18
CA CYS A 18 42.83 -2.97 11.68
C CYS A 18 42.31 -4.40 11.87
N TYR A 19 42.82 -5.32 11.06
CA TYR A 19 42.65 -6.75 11.22
C TYR A 19 43.11 -7.18 12.62
N SER A 20 42.18 -7.51 13.50
CA SER A 20 42.45 -8.35 14.66
C SER A 20 41.21 -9.20 14.96
N ASN A 21 41.47 -10.47 15.27
CA ASN A 21 40.50 -11.53 15.54
C ASN A 21 39.56 -11.20 16.71
N ILE A 22 38.53 -10.39 16.46
CA ILE A 22 37.38 -10.25 17.33
C ILE A 22 36.17 -10.52 16.44
N GLY A 23 35.37 -11.51 16.80
CA GLY A 23 34.19 -11.97 16.05
C GLY A 23 33.08 -10.92 15.99
N VAL A 24 33.33 -9.80 15.31
CA VAL A 24 32.30 -8.83 14.96
C VAL A 24 31.43 -9.51 13.91
N PRO A 25 30.14 -9.76 14.19
CA PRO A 25 29.26 -10.35 13.20
C PRO A 25 29.22 -9.40 12.01
N VAL A 26 29.60 -9.91 10.84
CA VAL A 26 29.40 -9.22 9.57
C VAL A 26 27.93 -8.77 9.55
N LEU A 27 27.70 -7.46 9.50
CA LEU A 27 26.35 -6.91 9.36
C LEU A 27 25.67 -7.65 8.21
N ALA A 28 24.69 -8.49 8.53
CA ALA A 28 23.95 -9.23 7.53
C ALA A 28 23.30 -8.20 6.61
N ILE A 29 23.68 -8.21 5.33
CA ILE A 29 23.06 -7.33 4.33
C ILE A 29 21.61 -7.79 4.18
N ALA A 30 20.68 -7.02 4.73
CA ALA A 30 19.25 -7.27 4.57
C ALA A 30 18.85 -6.96 3.11
N LYS A 31 18.27 -7.94 2.42
CA LYS A 31 17.73 -7.78 1.07
C LYS A 31 16.21 -7.70 1.12
N ILE A 32 15.67 -6.59 0.64
CA ILE A 32 14.22 -6.39 0.44
C ILE A 32 13.90 -6.58 -1.04
N ARG A 33 12.85 -7.34 -1.34
CA ARG A 33 12.25 -7.43 -2.68
C ARG A 33 10.96 -6.63 -2.72
N ILE A 34 10.85 -5.73 -3.69
CA ILE A 34 9.68 -4.87 -3.88
C ILE A 34 9.03 -5.22 -5.20
N ALA A 35 7.72 -5.45 -5.18
CA ALA A 35 6.85 -5.39 -6.33
C ALA A 35 6.05 -4.08 -6.26
N ALA A 36 5.91 -3.38 -7.38
CA ALA A 36 5.13 -2.15 -7.44
C ALA A 36 4.14 -2.24 -8.60
N MET A 37 2.89 -1.90 -8.33
CA MET A 37 1.84 -1.83 -9.33
C MET A 37 1.41 -0.37 -9.53
N GLY A 38 1.05 -0.05 -10.77
CA GLY A 38 0.46 1.25 -11.12
C GLY A 38 -0.97 1.40 -10.61
N ASP A 39 -1.71 2.29 -11.24
CA ASP A 39 -3.03 2.74 -10.81
C ASP A 39 -4.05 1.60 -10.75
N MET A 40 -4.48 1.30 -9.53
CA MET A 40 -5.61 0.44 -9.25
C MET A 40 -6.87 1.29 -9.32
N LEU A 41 -7.46 1.28 -10.51
CA LEU A 41 -8.64 2.06 -10.85
C LEU A 41 -9.86 1.14 -10.99
N ALA A 42 -10.79 1.22 -10.04
CA ALA A 42 -12.05 0.49 -10.06
C ALA A 42 -13.08 1.26 -10.91
N HIS A 43 -12.94 1.19 -12.24
CA HIS A 43 -13.92 1.75 -13.16
C HIS A 43 -15.23 0.93 -13.18
N ASP A 44 -16.30 1.50 -13.75
CA ASP A 44 -17.64 0.90 -13.80
C ASP A 44 -17.66 -0.58 -14.23
N SER A 45 -16.89 -0.95 -15.27
CA SER A 45 -16.81 -2.33 -15.75
C SER A 45 -16.13 -3.26 -14.75
N VAL A 46 -15.07 -2.79 -14.08
CA VAL A 46 -14.36 -3.51 -13.02
C VAL A 46 -15.28 -3.72 -11.82
N VAL A 47 -15.99 -2.68 -11.38
CA VAL A 47 -16.92 -2.82 -10.26
C VAL A 47 -18.12 -3.71 -10.61
N SER A 48 -18.64 -3.59 -11.84
CA SER A 48 -19.76 -4.40 -12.33
C SER A 48 -19.41 -5.89 -12.34
N GLN A 49 -18.23 -6.25 -12.85
CA GLN A 49 -17.80 -7.64 -12.92
C GLN A 49 -17.37 -8.20 -11.55
N ALA A 50 -16.97 -7.35 -10.59
CA ALA A 50 -16.73 -7.76 -9.21
C ALA A 50 -18.03 -8.07 -8.44
N LYS A 51 -19.20 -7.66 -8.93
CA LYS A 51 -20.46 -7.76 -8.18
C LYS A 51 -20.87 -9.22 -7.98
N THR A 52 -21.27 -9.55 -6.75
CA THR A 52 -21.79 -10.86 -6.36
C THR A 52 -23.24 -10.73 -5.87
N ALA A 53 -23.86 -11.86 -5.46
CA ALA A 53 -25.20 -11.84 -4.90
C ALA A 53 -25.31 -11.08 -3.56
N SER A 54 -24.21 -10.93 -2.82
CA SER A 54 -24.19 -10.38 -1.46
C SER A 54 -23.22 -9.20 -1.27
N GLY A 55 -22.60 -8.69 -2.33
CA GLY A 55 -21.59 -7.62 -2.23
C GLY A 55 -20.69 -7.60 -3.46
N TYR A 56 -19.38 -7.50 -3.24
CA TYR A 56 -18.37 -7.47 -4.29
C TYR A 56 -17.17 -8.36 -3.97
N ASP A 57 -16.59 -9.01 -4.98
CA ASP A 57 -15.36 -9.78 -4.88
C ASP A 57 -14.41 -9.42 -6.04
N PHE A 58 -13.34 -8.73 -5.69
CA PHE A 58 -12.29 -8.32 -6.64
C PHE A 58 -11.12 -9.29 -6.68
N THR A 59 -11.08 -10.32 -5.82
CA THR A 59 -9.95 -11.27 -5.75
C THR A 59 -9.71 -12.02 -7.06
N PRO A 60 -10.72 -12.39 -7.88
CA PRO A 60 -10.49 -13.14 -9.12
C PRO A 60 -9.62 -12.41 -10.15
N TYR A 61 -9.63 -11.07 -10.17
CA TYR A 61 -8.80 -10.26 -11.09
C TYR A 61 -7.30 -10.53 -10.93
N PHE A 62 -6.88 -10.87 -9.71
CA PHE A 62 -5.47 -10.99 -9.38
C PHE A 62 -4.96 -12.42 -9.49
N SER A 63 -5.84 -13.41 -9.64
CA SER A 63 -5.50 -14.84 -9.63
C SER A 63 -4.34 -15.22 -10.56
N ARG A 64 -4.30 -14.64 -11.77
CA ARG A 64 -3.26 -14.92 -12.77
C ARG A 64 -1.96 -14.16 -12.55
N ILE A 65 -2.00 -13.01 -11.88
CA ILE A 65 -0.81 -12.16 -11.67
C ILE A 65 -0.21 -12.34 -10.26
N ARG A 66 -0.97 -12.89 -9.31
CA ARG A 66 -0.54 -13.14 -7.94
C ARG A 66 0.80 -13.88 -7.86
N PRO A 67 1.08 -14.92 -8.68
CA PRO A 67 2.37 -15.60 -8.67
C PRO A 67 3.59 -14.71 -8.96
N LEU A 68 3.41 -13.58 -9.66
CA LEU A 68 4.51 -12.66 -10.01
C LEU A 68 5.05 -11.90 -8.79
N TYR A 69 4.26 -11.79 -7.72
CA TYR A 69 4.56 -10.95 -6.56
C TYR A 69 4.75 -11.75 -5.27
N THR A 70 4.63 -13.07 -5.30
CA THR A 70 4.71 -13.93 -4.09
C THR A 70 6.05 -13.89 -3.39
N GLN A 71 7.14 -13.55 -4.09
CA GLN A 71 8.48 -13.46 -3.51
C GLN A 71 8.82 -12.07 -2.94
N ALA A 72 7.94 -11.08 -3.13
CA ALA A 72 8.15 -9.72 -2.65
C ALA A 72 7.88 -9.61 -1.14
N ASP A 73 8.72 -8.87 -0.42
CA ASP A 73 8.47 -8.49 0.97
C ASP A 73 7.44 -7.36 1.05
N VAL A 74 7.52 -6.47 0.07
CA VAL A 74 6.66 -5.29 -0.10
C VAL A 74 5.98 -5.38 -1.46
N VAL A 75 4.66 -5.35 -1.44
CA VAL A 75 3.82 -5.23 -2.63
C VAL A 75 3.14 -3.87 -2.54
N PHE A 76 3.72 -2.92 -3.27
CA PHE A 76 3.24 -1.55 -3.37
C PHE A 76 2.10 -1.46 -4.39
N CYS A 77 0.99 -0.82 -4.00
CA CYS A 77 -0.15 -0.58 -4.89
C CYS A 77 -0.56 0.89 -4.84
N ASN A 78 -0.63 1.52 -6.01
CA ASN A 78 -1.22 2.85 -6.15
C ASN A 78 -2.74 2.71 -6.31
N THR A 79 -3.54 3.35 -5.46
CA THR A 79 -5.00 3.21 -5.50
C THR A 79 -5.63 4.52 -5.98
N GLU A 80 -6.03 4.53 -7.25
CA GLU A 80 -6.61 5.71 -7.89
C GLU A 80 -8.05 5.95 -7.43
N THR A 81 -8.80 4.88 -7.15
CA THR A 81 -10.19 4.95 -6.70
C THR A 81 -10.31 4.90 -5.18
N LEU A 82 -11.15 5.78 -4.61
CA LEU A 82 -11.57 5.67 -3.20
C LEU A 82 -12.24 4.32 -2.93
N SER A 83 -12.06 3.77 -1.74
CA SER A 83 -12.79 2.59 -1.26
C SER A 83 -13.68 2.95 -0.07
N SER A 84 -14.39 4.08 -0.20
CA SER A 84 -15.19 4.65 0.88
C SER A 84 -16.52 3.92 1.11
N GLY A 85 -16.84 2.94 0.25
CA GLY A 85 -17.99 2.07 0.43
C GLY A 85 -19.27 2.63 -0.18
N THR A 86 -20.33 1.81 -0.10
CA THR A 86 -21.63 2.06 -0.75
C THR A 86 -22.35 3.29 -0.21
N ALA A 87 -22.10 3.68 1.04
CA ALA A 87 -22.70 4.87 1.67
C ALA A 87 -22.33 6.18 0.95
N PHE A 88 -21.20 6.21 0.23
CA PHE A 88 -20.77 7.37 -0.57
C PHE A 88 -21.16 7.26 -2.05
N GLY A 89 -21.93 6.23 -2.41
CA GLY A 89 -22.34 5.93 -3.78
C GLY A 89 -21.21 5.32 -4.60
N ILE A 90 -21.46 4.16 -5.22
CA ILE A 90 -20.50 3.56 -6.15
C ILE A 90 -20.58 4.29 -7.49
N SER A 91 -19.44 4.71 -8.03
CA SER A 91 -19.37 5.41 -9.31
C SER A 91 -17.99 5.33 -9.96
N GLY A 92 -17.95 5.35 -11.29
CA GLY A 92 -16.76 5.57 -12.09
C GLY A 92 -16.56 7.02 -12.51
N TYR A 93 -15.97 7.24 -13.68
CA TYR A 93 -15.65 8.57 -14.20
C TYR A 93 -16.89 9.48 -14.29
N PRO A 94 -16.79 10.79 -13.95
CA PRO A 94 -15.58 11.54 -13.58
C PRO A 94 -15.28 11.61 -12.08
N SER A 95 -16.10 10.98 -11.22
CA SER A 95 -15.99 11.08 -9.76
C SER A 95 -16.07 9.68 -9.18
N PHE A 96 -14.91 9.08 -8.93
CA PHE A 96 -14.76 7.68 -8.57
C PHE A 96 -15.08 7.40 -7.10
N ASN A 97 -15.71 6.25 -6.86
CA ASN A 97 -15.75 5.60 -5.55
C ASN A 97 -16.12 4.13 -5.71
N ALA A 98 -15.38 3.26 -5.05
CA ALA A 98 -15.56 1.83 -5.04
C ALA A 98 -16.19 1.34 -3.72
N PRO A 99 -16.80 0.14 -3.74
CA PRO A 99 -17.11 -0.59 -2.51
C PRO A 99 -15.85 -0.82 -1.66
N THR A 100 -16.03 -1.04 -0.36
CA THR A 100 -14.94 -1.32 0.59
C THR A 100 -14.12 -2.55 0.20
N GLU A 101 -14.78 -3.53 -0.41
CA GLU A 101 -14.23 -4.79 -0.88
C GLU A 101 -13.20 -4.62 -2.02
N PHE A 102 -13.09 -3.43 -2.61
CA PHE A 102 -11.99 -3.12 -3.51
C PHE A 102 -10.64 -3.20 -2.78
N ALA A 103 -10.57 -2.72 -1.54
CA ALA A 103 -9.37 -2.85 -0.70
C ALA A 103 -9.11 -4.33 -0.36
N ASP A 104 -10.15 -5.12 -0.10
CA ASP A 104 -10.02 -6.57 0.12
C ASP A 104 -9.44 -7.29 -1.11
N GLY A 105 -9.87 -6.93 -2.31
CA GLY A 105 -9.31 -7.48 -3.55
C GLY A 105 -7.81 -7.22 -3.69
N LEU A 106 -7.40 -5.99 -3.37
CA LEU A 106 -6.00 -5.58 -3.42
C LEU A 106 -5.16 -6.31 -2.36
N THR A 107 -5.64 -6.41 -1.12
CA THR A 107 -4.89 -7.08 -0.05
C THR A 107 -4.89 -8.60 -0.18
N LYS A 108 -6.06 -9.22 -0.33
CA LYS A 108 -6.21 -10.69 -0.36
C LYS A 108 -5.87 -11.28 -1.73
N GLY A 109 -6.30 -10.60 -2.79
CA GLY A 109 -6.07 -11.04 -4.16
C GLY A 109 -4.65 -10.70 -4.64
N ALA A 110 -4.30 -9.41 -4.70
CA ALA A 110 -3.01 -8.97 -5.24
C ALA A 110 -1.86 -9.14 -4.22
N GLY A 111 -2.18 -9.07 -2.92
CA GLY A 111 -1.20 -9.08 -1.84
C GLY A 111 -0.64 -7.73 -1.47
N CYS A 112 -1.30 -6.64 -1.88
CA CYS A 112 -0.88 -5.29 -1.55
C CYS A 112 -0.70 -5.15 -0.04
N ASN A 113 0.45 -4.64 0.38
CA ASN A 113 0.75 -4.40 1.78
C ASN A 113 1.37 -3.02 2.05
N VAL A 114 1.69 -2.25 1.00
CA VAL A 114 2.02 -0.82 1.10
C VAL A 114 1.16 -0.07 0.08
N ILE A 115 0.39 0.91 0.54
CA ILE A 115 -0.67 1.54 -0.26
C ILE A 115 -0.39 3.02 -0.46
N ASN A 116 -0.48 3.51 -1.70
CA ASN A 116 -0.51 4.94 -2.00
C ASN A 116 -1.92 5.40 -2.34
N LEU A 117 -2.37 6.44 -1.65
CA LEU A 117 -3.65 7.12 -1.81
C LEU A 117 -3.49 8.52 -2.40
N ALA A 118 -2.26 9.02 -2.55
CA ALA A 118 -2.00 10.35 -3.10
C ALA A 118 -2.17 10.32 -4.61
N THR A 119 -3.40 10.54 -5.05
CA THR A 119 -3.79 10.53 -6.46
C THR A 119 -4.61 11.76 -6.81
N ASN A 120 -4.84 12.02 -8.09
CA ASN A 120 -5.71 13.13 -8.48
C ASN A 120 -7.18 12.87 -8.14
N HIS A 121 -7.58 11.63 -7.91
CA HIS A 121 -8.96 11.24 -7.60
C HIS A 121 -9.27 11.04 -6.11
N ILE A 122 -8.29 11.15 -5.21
CA ILE A 122 -8.52 10.91 -3.77
C ILE A 122 -9.58 11.83 -3.15
N ALA A 123 -9.83 12.99 -3.75
CA ALA A 123 -10.80 13.98 -3.26
C ALA A 123 -12.16 13.94 -3.97
N ASP A 124 -12.41 12.97 -4.86
CA ASP A 124 -13.61 12.91 -5.73
C ASP A 124 -14.94 12.95 -4.97
N LYS A 125 -14.96 12.48 -3.71
CA LYS A 125 -16.14 12.45 -2.83
C LYS A 125 -15.98 13.30 -1.56
N GLY A 126 -14.95 14.16 -1.53
CA GLY A 126 -14.68 15.07 -0.42
C GLY A 126 -14.18 14.41 0.87
N GLN A 127 -14.01 15.22 1.92
CA GLN A 127 -13.30 14.84 3.14
C GLN A 127 -13.93 13.66 3.90
N LEU A 128 -15.26 13.56 3.94
CA LEU A 128 -15.91 12.44 4.65
C LEU A 128 -15.62 11.10 3.97
N ALA A 129 -15.54 11.09 2.64
CA ALA A 129 -15.18 9.90 1.90
C ALA A 129 -13.70 9.56 2.05
N ILE A 130 -12.81 10.58 2.08
CA ILE A 130 -11.39 10.38 2.42
C ILE A 130 -11.28 9.69 3.79
N ASN A 131 -12.00 10.18 4.80
CA ASN A 131 -12.00 9.58 6.13
C ASN A 131 -12.46 8.11 6.09
N ALA A 132 -13.55 7.81 5.37
CA ALA A 132 -14.05 6.45 5.22
C ALA A 132 -13.08 5.52 4.45
N THR A 133 -12.38 6.04 3.43
CA THR A 133 -11.31 5.30 2.73
C THR A 133 -10.15 5.00 3.69
N LEU A 134 -9.75 5.96 4.53
CA LEU A 134 -8.70 5.77 5.53
C LEU A 134 -9.12 4.77 6.61
N ASP A 135 -10.38 4.79 7.05
CA ASP A 135 -10.93 3.81 8.00
C ASP A 135 -10.94 2.40 7.39
N ASN A 136 -11.29 2.27 6.11
CA ASN A 136 -11.22 1.01 5.39
C ASN A 136 -9.77 0.49 5.34
N TRP A 137 -8.79 1.29 4.90
CA TRP A 137 -7.39 0.87 4.85
C TRP A 137 -6.79 0.56 6.21
N GLN A 138 -7.22 1.27 7.26
CA GLN A 138 -6.82 0.98 8.63
C GLN A 138 -7.25 -0.44 9.06
N SER A 139 -8.37 -0.95 8.54
CA SER A 139 -8.86 -2.31 8.83
C SER A 139 -8.12 -3.42 8.07
N GLN A 140 -7.35 -3.10 7.02
CA GLN A 140 -6.82 -4.07 6.05
C GLN A 140 -5.53 -4.80 6.46
N ASN A 141 -5.05 -4.66 7.70
CA ASN A 141 -3.81 -5.27 8.22
C ASN A 141 -2.60 -5.16 7.25
N VAL A 142 -2.46 -4.01 6.59
CA VAL A 142 -1.34 -3.69 5.69
C VAL A 142 -0.15 -3.16 6.49
N LEU A 143 1.06 -3.19 5.91
CA LEU A 143 2.26 -2.61 6.55
C LEU A 143 2.15 -1.09 6.65
N ALA A 144 1.63 -0.44 5.60
CA ALA A 144 1.43 1.00 5.57
C ALA A 144 0.42 1.42 4.50
N TYR A 145 -0.23 2.56 4.74
CA TYR A 145 -0.95 3.34 3.73
C TYR A 145 -0.64 4.83 3.96
N SER A 146 -0.56 5.60 2.87
CA SER A 146 -0.26 7.03 2.93
C SER A 146 -0.78 7.76 1.69
N GLY A 147 -0.90 9.08 1.79
CA GLY A 147 -1.28 9.95 0.66
C GLY A 147 -2.67 10.57 0.75
N ALA A 148 -3.44 10.23 1.79
CA ALA A 148 -4.66 10.92 2.17
C ALA A 148 -4.64 11.15 3.69
N ASN A 149 -5.26 12.24 4.15
CA ASN A 149 -5.17 12.67 5.55
C ASN A 149 -6.52 13.20 6.04
N ARG A 150 -6.83 12.99 7.32
CA ARG A 150 -8.03 13.54 7.99
C ARG A 150 -7.83 14.99 8.46
N SER A 151 -6.57 15.43 8.54
CA SER A 151 -6.20 16.77 9.01
C SER A 151 -4.81 17.18 8.52
N SER A 152 -4.50 18.48 8.59
CA SER A 152 -3.14 18.98 8.34
C SER A 152 -2.10 18.43 9.33
N ALA A 153 -2.51 18.11 10.56
CA ALA A 153 -1.61 17.50 11.54
C ALA A 153 -1.20 16.09 11.10
N GLU A 154 -2.15 15.29 10.59
CA GLU A 154 -1.87 13.97 10.04
C GLU A 154 -0.98 14.07 8.79
N GLN A 155 -1.24 15.05 7.92
CA GLN A 155 -0.43 15.33 6.73
C GLN A 155 1.04 15.64 7.06
N ASN A 156 1.28 16.38 8.14
CA ASN A 156 2.62 16.76 8.57
C ASN A 156 3.35 15.66 9.35
N THR A 157 2.71 14.52 9.60
CA THR A 157 3.30 13.40 10.32
C THR A 157 4.05 12.49 9.36
N VAL A 158 5.36 12.31 9.57
CA VAL A 158 6.16 11.31 8.85
C VAL A 158 5.82 9.92 9.37
N ARG A 159 5.37 9.03 8.48
CA ARG A 159 5.07 7.63 8.79
C ARG A 159 6.17 6.72 8.28
N TYR A 160 6.55 5.75 9.10
CA TYR A 160 7.48 4.68 8.75
C TYR A 160 6.94 3.34 9.26
N PHE A 161 7.44 2.25 8.69
CA PHE A 161 7.14 0.89 9.11
C PHE A 161 8.42 0.05 9.09
N THR A 162 8.48 -0.97 9.93
CA THR A 162 9.63 -1.89 10.00
C THR A 162 9.22 -3.24 9.42
N LYS A 163 10.03 -3.78 8.52
CA LYS A 163 9.85 -5.12 7.96
C LYS A 163 11.05 -5.99 8.29
N MET A 164 10.84 -6.98 9.14
CA MET A 164 11.84 -8.03 9.36
C MET A 164 11.80 -9.02 8.20
N VAL A 165 12.97 -9.29 7.63
CA VAL A 165 13.15 -10.27 6.56
C VAL A 165 13.99 -11.41 7.10
N LEU A 166 13.35 -12.55 7.34
CA LEU A 166 14.00 -13.80 7.70
C LEU A 166 14.12 -14.62 6.42
N ARG A 167 15.29 -14.61 5.79
CA ARG A 167 15.58 -15.38 4.57
C ARG A 167 16.98 -15.95 4.68
#